data_AF-A0A9D2CRL8-F1
#
_entry.id   AF-A0A9D2CRL8-F1
#
_cell.length_a   1.000
_cell.length_b   1.000
_cell.length_c   1.000
_cell.angle_alpha   90.00
_cell.angle_beta   90.00
_cell.angle_gamma   90.00
#
_symmetry.space_group_name_H-M   'P 1'
#
loop_
_entity.id
_entity.type
_entity.pdbx_description
1 polymer ?
#
loop_
_entity_poly.entity_id
_entity_poly.type
_entity_poly.pdbx_seq_one_letter_code
_entity_poly.pdbx_strand_id
1 'polypeptide(L)'
;MNSTAPTGQKSRGGGTPWHAHHIVERYGLLVIITLGEGLVGTTASVRAYTEHSGWDSRAFLLVLAGVSITGALWWFYFSLDVVASIKSSRPRAFAWGYLHIFVFATLAATGAALENVALLFEGESHLSAAQTLVVVCSTVMFFYLIAFSLYQLVVRMNLGLYWLNLLVTGLLMTLAVALTRSTDQLAWTLLLVMVAAWVPVVGTARLRAI
;
A
#
# COMPACT_ATOMS: atom_id res chain seq x y z
N MET A 1 36.00 -53.32 25.60
CA MET A 1 36.63 -51.98 25.71
C MET A 1 36.79 -51.42 24.30
N ASN A 2 35.95 -50.47 23.93
CA ASN A 2 36.29 -49.16 23.35
C ASN A 2 35.12 -48.60 22.55
N SER A 3 34.49 -47.64 23.23
CA SER A 3 33.58 -46.62 22.72
C SER A 3 34.14 -45.91 21.50
N THR A 4 33.32 -45.77 20.46
CA THR A 4 33.44 -44.67 19.50
C THR A 4 32.12 -43.93 19.48
N ALA A 5 32.04 -42.89 20.30
CA ALA A 5 30.96 -41.91 20.29
C ALA A 5 30.89 -41.22 18.92
N PRO A 6 29.69 -40.90 18.41
CA PRO A 6 29.56 -40.04 17.24
C PRO A 6 29.97 -38.63 17.63
N THR A 7 30.96 -38.10 16.92
CA THR A 7 31.42 -36.71 16.99
C THR A 7 30.26 -35.78 16.66
N GLY A 8 29.80 -35.06 17.68
CA GLY A 8 28.76 -34.05 17.58
C GLY A 8 29.17 -32.91 16.67
N GLN A 9 28.64 -32.90 15.45
CA GLN A 9 28.62 -31.73 14.60
C GLN A 9 27.39 -30.88 14.95
N LYS A 10 27.60 -29.67 15.46
CA LYS A 10 26.94 -28.43 14.98
C LYS A 10 27.45 -27.22 15.74
N SER A 11 27.94 -26.27 14.94
CA SER A 11 28.39 -24.93 15.27
C SER A 11 27.66 -24.28 16.44
N ARG A 12 28.43 -23.85 17.45
CA ARG A 12 28.02 -22.85 18.44
C ARG A 12 27.93 -21.49 17.72
N GLY A 13 26.73 -21.17 17.24
CA GLY A 13 26.37 -19.85 16.70
C GLY A 13 24.96 -19.52 17.15
N GLY A 14 24.83 -18.94 18.34
CA GLY A 14 23.55 -18.57 18.96
C GLY A 14 22.90 -17.38 18.26
N GLY A 15 22.35 -17.61 17.08
CA GLY A 15 21.36 -16.72 16.48
C GLY A 15 19.95 -17.18 16.86
N THR A 16 19.01 -16.25 17.01
CA THR A 16 17.59 -16.59 17.14
C THR A 16 17.15 -17.49 15.99
N PRO A 17 16.32 -18.52 16.23
CA PRO A 17 15.75 -19.33 15.16
C PRO A 17 15.03 -18.42 14.17
N TRP A 18 15.60 -18.29 12.97
CA TRP A 18 15.14 -17.32 11.97
C TRP A 18 14.55 -18.08 10.79
N HIS A 19 13.26 -17.89 10.53
CA HIS A 19 12.55 -18.56 9.44
C HIS A 19 11.94 -17.48 8.54
N ALA A 20 12.66 -17.14 7.46
CA ALA A 20 12.28 -16.09 6.51
C ALA A 20 10.82 -16.20 6.06
N HIS A 21 10.35 -17.43 5.82
CA HIS A 21 8.99 -17.68 5.38
C HIS A 21 7.94 -17.20 6.40
N HIS A 22 8.07 -17.59 7.67
CA HIS A 22 7.12 -17.18 8.71
C HIS A 22 7.19 -15.67 9.00
N ILE A 23 8.35 -15.05 8.79
CA ILE A 23 8.47 -13.59 8.91
C ILE A 23 7.67 -12.90 7.80
N VAL A 24 7.91 -13.28 6.55
CA VAL A 24 7.17 -12.70 5.40
C VAL A 24 5.66 -12.95 5.55
N GLU A 25 5.27 -14.14 5.98
CA GLU A 25 3.87 -14.51 6.25
C GLU A 25 3.24 -13.58 7.30
N ARG A 26 3.87 -13.40 8.47
CA ARG A 26 3.36 -12.53 9.54
C ARG A 26 3.26 -11.07 9.12
N TYR A 27 4.25 -10.56 8.38
CA TYR A 27 4.20 -9.19 7.87
C TYR A 27 3.09 -9.01 6.84
N GLY A 28 2.87 -10.01 5.97
CA GLY A 28 1.73 -10.03 5.05
C GLY A 28 0.39 -10.01 5.77
N LEU A 29 0.23 -10.83 6.83
CA LEU A 29 -0.99 -10.79 7.66
C LEU A 29 -1.21 -9.42 8.31
N LEU A 30 -0.14 -8.79 8.82
CA LEU A 30 -0.24 -7.46 9.39
C LEU A 30 -0.64 -6.42 8.31
N VAL A 31 -0.11 -6.54 7.08
CA VAL A 31 -0.54 -5.70 5.96
C VAL A 31 -2.04 -5.87 5.67
N ILE A 32 -2.56 -7.10 5.67
CA ILE A 32 -4.01 -7.35 5.46
C ILE A 32 -4.84 -6.67 6.55
N ILE A 33 -4.42 -6.78 7.81
CA ILE A 33 -5.11 -6.11 8.93
C ILE A 33 -5.10 -4.60 8.73
N THR A 34 -3.94 -4.00 8.41
CA THR A 34 -3.81 -2.56 8.21
C THR A 34 -4.58 -2.06 6.98
N LEU A 35 -4.66 -2.85 5.90
CA LEU A 35 -5.51 -2.54 4.75
C LEU A 35 -7.00 -2.46 5.11
N GLY A 36 -7.41 -3.11 6.20
CA GLY A 36 -8.75 -2.96 6.78
C GLY A 36 -9.11 -1.50 7.06
N GLU A 37 -8.15 -0.66 7.48
CA GLU A 37 -8.38 0.79 7.68
C GLU A 37 -8.79 1.50 6.40
N GLY A 38 -8.29 1.06 5.23
CA GLY A 38 -8.72 1.57 3.92
C GLY A 38 -10.21 1.30 3.65
N LEU A 39 -10.68 0.11 4.00
CA LEU A 39 -12.08 -0.26 3.86
C LEU A 39 -12.96 0.45 4.89
N VAL A 40 -12.51 0.57 6.15
CA VAL A 40 -13.22 1.32 7.20
C VAL A 40 -13.38 2.78 6.78
N GLY A 41 -12.30 3.45 6.37
CA GLY A 41 -12.33 4.83 5.87
C GLY A 41 -13.28 4.97 4.67
N THR A 42 -13.24 4.05 3.72
CA THR A 42 -14.18 4.03 2.57
C THR A 42 -15.63 3.92 3.03
N THR A 43 -15.93 3.01 3.96
CA THR A 43 -17.30 2.85 4.48
C THR A 43 -17.78 4.08 5.22
N ALA A 44 -16.91 4.76 5.98
CA ALA A 44 -17.23 6.02 6.62
C ALA A 44 -17.59 7.09 5.57
N SER A 45 -16.77 7.26 4.52
CA SER A 45 -17.04 8.26 3.47
C SER A 45 -18.35 8.02 2.75
N VAL A 46 -18.63 6.75 2.41
CA VAL A 46 -19.87 6.38 1.70
C VAL A 46 -21.07 6.59 2.60
N ARG A 47 -20.99 6.20 3.87
CA ARG A 47 -22.07 6.41 4.83
C ARG A 47 -22.39 7.89 4.97
N ALA A 48 -21.37 8.72 5.26
CA ALA A 48 -21.51 10.17 5.38
C ALA A 48 -22.17 10.82 4.16
N TYR A 49 -21.78 10.39 2.95
CA TYR A 49 -22.39 10.85 1.71
C TYR A 49 -23.88 10.46 1.61
N THR A 50 -24.17 9.17 1.81
CA THR A 50 -25.52 8.61 1.61
C THR A 50 -26.54 9.08 2.65
N GLU A 51 -26.10 9.45 3.86
CA GLU A 51 -27.00 10.00 4.89
C GLU A 51 -27.56 11.38 4.48
N HIS A 52 -26.80 12.17 3.72
CA HIS A 52 -27.23 13.48 3.26
C HIS A 52 -27.87 13.46 1.86
N SER A 53 -27.30 12.67 0.93
CA SER A 53 -27.65 12.71 -0.50
C SER A 53 -28.42 11.48 -0.99
N GLY A 54 -28.57 10.46 -0.15
CA GLY A 54 -29.13 9.17 -0.55
C GLY A 54 -28.20 8.34 -1.45
N TRP A 55 -28.70 7.20 -1.93
CA TRP A 55 -27.98 6.36 -2.88
C TRP A 55 -28.17 6.85 -4.31
N ASP A 56 -27.08 7.25 -4.94
CA ASP A 56 -27.03 7.66 -6.33
C ASP A 56 -25.77 7.12 -7.03
N SER A 57 -25.54 7.56 -8.26
CA SER A 57 -24.34 7.18 -9.01
C SER A 57 -23.04 7.56 -8.29
N ARG A 58 -22.97 8.70 -7.60
CA ARG A 58 -21.75 9.18 -6.93
C ARG A 58 -21.43 8.33 -5.69
N ALA A 59 -22.45 7.89 -4.95
CA ALA A 59 -22.28 6.92 -3.86
C ALA A 59 -21.60 5.64 -4.36
N PHE A 60 -22.05 5.11 -5.51
CA PHE A 60 -21.43 3.93 -6.12
C PHE A 60 -19.98 4.18 -6.55
N LEU A 61 -19.68 5.36 -7.11
CA LEU A 61 -18.33 5.73 -7.50
C LEU A 61 -17.40 5.85 -6.29
N LEU A 62 -17.87 6.36 -5.15
CA LEU A 62 -17.11 6.42 -3.90
C LEU A 62 -16.77 5.01 -3.39
N VAL A 63 -17.74 4.11 -3.36
CA VAL A 63 -17.51 2.69 -2.99
C VAL A 63 -16.47 2.08 -3.92
N LEU A 64 -16.67 2.22 -5.23
CA LEU A 64 -15.78 1.66 -6.24
C LEU A 64 -14.36 2.20 -6.10
N ALA A 65 -14.20 3.52 -5.97
CA ALA A 65 -12.90 4.15 -5.83
C ALA A 65 -12.18 3.70 -4.56
N GLY A 66 -12.82 3.80 -3.38
CA GLY A 66 -12.17 3.49 -2.10
C GLY A 66 -11.77 2.01 -1.97
N VAL A 67 -12.68 1.11 -2.36
CA VAL A 67 -12.39 -0.35 -2.37
C VAL A 67 -11.29 -0.67 -3.37
N SER A 68 -11.34 -0.09 -4.57
CA SER A 68 -10.37 -0.36 -5.65
C SER A 68 -8.99 0.23 -5.36
N ILE A 69 -8.89 1.42 -4.73
CA ILE A 69 -7.61 1.97 -4.26
C ILE A 69 -6.99 1.02 -3.23
N THR A 70 -7.76 0.61 -2.21
CA THR A 70 -7.29 -0.34 -1.18
C THR A 70 -6.88 -1.67 -1.82
N GLY A 71 -7.66 -2.16 -2.79
CA GLY A 71 -7.37 -3.36 -3.57
C GLY A 71 -6.10 -3.24 -4.42
N ALA A 72 -5.82 -2.08 -5.01
CA ALA A 72 -4.60 -1.83 -5.78
C ALA A 72 -3.35 -1.90 -4.87
N LEU A 73 -3.42 -1.30 -3.68
CA LEU A 73 -2.33 -1.36 -2.70
C LEU A 73 -2.06 -2.80 -2.26
N TRP A 74 -3.13 -3.55 -1.96
CA TRP A 74 -3.05 -4.98 -1.67
C TRP A 74 -2.39 -5.75 -2.81
N TRP A 75 -2.87 -5.55 -4.05
CA TRP A 75 -2.38 -6.29 -5.21
C TRP A 75 -0.91 -6.01 -5.48
N PHE A 76 -0.50 -4.74 -5.38
CA PHE A 76 0.90 -4.36 -5.53
C PHE A 76 1.79 -5.02 -4.49
N TYR A 77 1.39 -4.97 -3.21
CA TYR A 77 2.16 -5.55 -2.11
C TYR A 77 2.37 -7.06 -2.29
N PHE A 78 1.28 -7.81 -2.51
CA PHE A 78 1.34 -9.27 -2.64
C PHE A 78 1.86 -9.76 -3.98
N SER A 79 2.09 -8.86 -4.93
CA SER A 79 2.74 -9.21 -6.20
C SER A 79 4.23 -9.50 -6.03
N LEU A 80 4.85 -9.16 -4.91
CA LEU A 80 6.30 -9.22 -4.77
C LEU A 80 6.69 -10.45 -3.92
N ASP A 81 7.25 -11.49 -4.57
CA ASP A 81 7.89 -12.58 -3.83
C ASP A 81 9.31 -12.16 -3.39
N VAL A 82 9.47 -12.01 -2.08
CA VAL A 82 10.71 -11.60 -1.43
C VAL A 82 11.37 -12.73 -0.63
N VAL A 83 10.75 -13.92 -0.54
CA VAL A 83 11.16 -14.98 0.39
C VAL A 83 12.57 -15.49 0.06
N ALA A 84 12.84 -15.77 -1.22
CA ALA A 84 14.15 -16.26 -1.66
C ALA A 84 15.27 -15.24 -1.42
N SER A 85 14.99 -13.97 -1.69
CA SER A 85 15.96 -12.89 -1.56
C SER A 85 16.27 -12.54 -0.11
N ILE A 86 15.27 -12.55 0.77
CA ILE A 86 15.46 -12.34 2.21
C ILE A 86 16.34 -13.46 2.82
N LYS A 87 16.20 -14.71 2.35
CA LYS A 87 17.06 -15.85 2.76
C LYS A 87 18.54 -15.66 2.43
N SER A 88 18.85 -14.93 1.36
CA SER A 88 20.23 -14.79 0.85
C SER A 88 21.11 -13.82 1.65
N SER A 89 20.54 -12.85 2.38
CA SER A 89 21.30 -11.80 3.05
C SER A 89 20.65 -11.36 4.36
N ARG A 90 21.25 -11.72 5.49
CA ARG A 90 20.78 -11.32 6.83
C ARG A 90 20.69 -9.80 7.06
N PRO A 91 21.70 -8.99 6.70
CA PRO A 91 21.59 -7.53 6.86
C PRO A 91 20.42 -6.92 6.08
N ARG A 92 20.17 -7.39 4.85
CA ARG A 92 19.03 -6.95 4.04
C ARG A 92 17.70 -7.40 4.63
N ALA A 93 17.64 -8.62 5.19
CA ALA A 93 16.46 -9.12 5.88
C ALA A 93 16.09 -8.25 7.10
N PHE A 94 17.08 -7.84 7.90
CA PHE A 94 16.83 -6.93 9.03
C PHE A 94 16.38 -5.55 8.55
N ALA A 95 17.07 -4.96 7.56
CA ALA A 95 16.67 -3.68 7.00
C ALA A 95 15.24 -3.71 6.44
N TRP A 96 14.89 -4.75 5.69
CA TRP A 96 13.54 -4.97 5.16
C TRP A 96 12.49 -5.09 6.28
N GLY A 97 12.81 -5.81 7.36
CA GLY A 97 11.91 -5.99 8.50
C GLY A 97 11.68 -4.71 9.31
N TYR A 98 12.71 -3.90 9.54
CA TYR A 98 12.60 -2.64 10.29
C TYR A 98 11.93 -1.54 9.47
N LEU A 99 12.32 -1.39 8.19
CA LEU A 99 11.75 -0.37 7.32
C LEU A 99 10.30 -0.69 6.90
N HIS A 100 9.83 -1.91 7.10
CA HIS A 100 8.42 -2.28 6.85
C HIS A 100 7.42 -1.51 7.70
N ILE A 101 7.84 -0.93 8.83
CA ILE A 101 6.97 -0.08 9.65
C ILE A 101 6.36 1.06 8.84
N PHE A 102 7.09 1.59 7.85
CA PHE A 102 6.60 2.63 6.96
C PHE A 102 5.52 2.15 5.99
N VAL A 103 5.50 0.85 5.64
CA VAL A 103 4.40 0.26 4.86
C VAL A 103 3.13 0.28 5.70
N PHE A 104 3.17 -0.20 6.95
CA PHE A 104 2.00 -0.17 7.83
C PHE A 104 1.53 1.26 8.10
N ALA A 105 2.46 2.17 8.38
CA ALA A 105 2.13 3.58 8.62
C ALA A 105 1.45 4.23 7.41
N THR A 106 1.92 3.99 6.19
CA THR A 106 1.32 4.55 4.97
C THR A 106 -0.03 3.92 4.63
N LEU A 107 -0.21 2.63 4.87
CA LEU A 107 -1.50 1.97 4.71
C LEU A 107 -2.55 2.51 5.70
N ALA A 108 -2.19 2.61 6.98
CA ALA A 108 -3.07 3.20 8.00
C ALA A 108 -3.38 4.67 7.68
N ALA A 109 -2.37 5.45 7.27
CA ALA A 109 -2.56 6.83 6.86
C ALA A 109 -3.46 6.96 5.62
N THR A 110 -3.41 6.00 4.69
CA THR A 110 -4.32 5.97 3.54
C THR A 110 -5.77 5.74 3.99
N GLY A 111 -5.98 4.84 4.95
CA GLY A 111 -7.30 4.64 5.57
C GLY A 111 -7.86 5.90 6.23
N ALA A 112 -7.06 6.55 7.08
CA ALA A 112 -7.41 7.83 7.69
C ALA A 112 -7.62 8.96 6.64
N ALA A 113 -6.86 8.95 5.56
CA ALA A 113 -7.03 9.91 4.46
C ALA A 113 -8.38 9.72 3.73
N LEU A 114 -8.83 8.48 3.55
CA LEU A 114 -10.16 8.18 3.01
C LEU A 114 -11.25 8.57 4.01
N GLU A 115 -11.06 8.33 5.30
CA GLU A 115 -12.00 8.77 6.35
C GLU A 115 -12.18 10.30 6.37
N ASN A 116 -11.14 11.09 6.08
CA ASN A 116 -11.28 12.55 5.93
C ASN A 116 -12.26 12.98 4.81
N VAL A 117 -12.56 12.10 3.85
CA VAL A 117 -13.61 12.34 2.86
C VAL A 117 -15.01 12.29 3.52
N ALA A 118 -15.19 11.47 4.57
CA ALA A 118 -16.41 11.44 5.36
C ALA A 118 -16.64 12.78 6.08
N LEU A 119 -15.61 13.27 6.77
CA LEU A 119 -15.66 14.56 7.47
C LEU A 119 -15.99 15.72 6.53
N LEU A 120 -15.56 15.65 5.26
CA LEU A 120 -15.92 16.62 4.24
C LEU A 120 -17.42 16.61 3.91
N PHE A 121 -18.05 15.44 3.85
CA PHE A 121 -19.49 15.33 3.59
C PHE A 121 -20.33 15.70 4.81
N GLU A 122 -19.83 15.44 6.02
CA GLU A 122 -20.47 15.83 7.28
C GLU A 122 -20.35 17.33 7.59
N GLY A 123 -19.49 18.05 6.87
CA GLY A 123 -19.24 19.48 7.10
C GLY A 123 -18.30 19.77 8.29
N GLU A 124 -17.69 18.74 8.87
CA GLU A 124 -16.79 18.81 10.03
C GLU A 124 -15.30 18.89 9.62
N SER A 125 -15.00 18.81 8.32
CA SER A 125 -13.63 18.90 7.81
C SER A 125 -13.08 20.33 7.83
N HIS A 126 -11.86 20.48 8.37
CA HIS A 126 -11.07 21.71 8.22
C HIS A 126 -10.30 21.80 6.89
N LEU A 127 -10.30 20.72 6.10
CA LEU A 127 -9.66 20.65 4.78
C LEU A 127 -10.69 20.93 3.69
N SER A 128 -10.25 21.63 2.64
CA SER A 128 -10.99 21.71 1.37
C SER A 128 -10.96 20.37 0.62
N ALA A 129 -11.87 20.18 -0.33
CA ALA A 129 -11.93 18.99 -1.19
C ALA A 129 -10.57 18.69 -1.88
N ALA A 130 -9.90 19.72 -2.40
CA ALA A 130 -8.60 19.58 -3.03
C ALA A 130 -7.51 19.15 -2.02
N GLN A 131 -7.51 19.73 -0.82
CA GLN A 131 -6.56 19.37 0.24
C GLN A 131 -6.75 17.93 0.73
N THR A 132 -7.98 17.48 0.92
CA THR A 132 -8.25 16.07 1.27
C THR A 132 -7.73 15.14 0.19
N LEU A 133 -7.92 15.49 -1.10
CA LEU A 133 -7.41 14.67 -2.19
C LEU A 133 -5.86 14.68 -2.24
N VAL A 134 -5.20 15.79 -1.89
CA VAL A 134 -3.74 15.82 -1.71
C VAL A 134 -3.32 14.84 -0.61
N VAL A 135 -4.01 14.79 0.53
CA VAL A 135 -3.69 13.84 1.61
C VAL A 135 -3.85 12.39 1.12
N VAL A 136 -4.95 12.06 0.45
CA VAL A 136 -5.16 10.71 -0.13
C VAL A 136 -4.07 10.37 -1.15
N CYS A 137 -3.78 11.27 -2.10
CA CYS A 137 -2.77 11.03 -3.13
C CYS A 137 -1.36 10.89 -2.52
N SER A 138 -1.02 11.72 -1.53
CA SER A 138 0.30 11.70 -0.91
C SER A 138 0.56 10.41 -0.13
N THR A 139 -0.43 9.90 0.60
CA THR A 139 -0.32 8.65 1.36
C THR A 139 -0.19 7.44 0.43
N VAL A 140 -1.00 7.37 -0.63
CA VAL A 140 -0.90 6.33 -1.67
C VAL A 140 0.45 6.38 -2.40
N MET A 141 0.91 7.58 -2.78
CA MET A 141 2.22 7.76 -3.44
C MET A 141 3.36 7.34 -2.52
N PHE A 142 3.28 7.69 -1.24
CA PHE A 142 4.31 7.35 -0.26
C PHE A 142 4.35 5.85 0.01
N PHE A 143 3.20 5.17 0.04
CA PHE A 143 3.16 3.71 0.04
C PHE A 143 3.94 3.12 -1.14
N TYR A 144 3.70 3.58 -2.37
CA TYR A 144 4.40 3.06 -3.54
C TYR A 144 5.91 3.32 -3.50
N LEU A 145 6.33 4.51 -3.07
CA LEU A 145 7.74 4.85 -2.87
C LEU A 145 8.41 3.91 -1.87
N ILE A 146 7.79 3.67 -0.71
CA ILE A 146 8.32 2.80 0.34
C ILE A 146 8.32 1.34 -0.10
N ALA A 147 7.18 0.83 -0.57
CA ALA A 147 7.02 -0.57 -0.96
C ALA A 147 8.01 -0.94 -2.07
N PHE A 148 8.19 -0.06 -3.06
CA PHE A 148 9.17 -0.28 -4.11
C PHE A 148 10.61 -0.16 -3.61
N SER A 149 10.93 0.81 -2.75
CA SER A 149 12.27 0.95 -2.17
C SER A 149 12.65 -0.29 -1.37
N LEU A 150 11.72 -0.83 -0.58
CA LEU A 150 11.88 -2.10 0.13
C LEU A 150 12.11 -3.27 -0.81
N TYR A 151 11.39 -3.29 -1.93
CA TYR A 151 11.59 -4.32 -2.94
C TYR A 151 12.97 -4.22 -3.59
N GLN A 152 13.43 -3.02 -3.96
CA GLN A 152 14.75 -2.80 -4.56
C GLN A 152 15.92 -3.17 -3.65
N LEU A 153 15.75 -3.02 -2.33
CA LEU A 153 16.76 -3.47 -1.36
C LEU A 153 17.00 -4.99 -1.46
N VAL A 154 16.01 -5.73 -1.92
CA VAL A 154 15.95 -7.19 -1.83
C VAL A 154 16.01 -7.84 -3.22
N VAL A 155 15.45 -7.21 -4.25
CA VAL A 155 15.40 -7.68 -5.65
C VAL A 155 15.85 -6.57 -6.58
N ARG A 156 16.74 -6.86 -7.54
CA ARG A 156 17.14 -5.87 -8.55
C ARG A 156 16.06 -5.74 -9.62
N MET A 157 15.39 -4.60 -9.69
CA MET A 157 14.46 -4.24 -10.76
C MET A 157 15.01 -3.20 -11.72
N ASN A 158 14.35 -3.05 -12.86
CA ASN A 158 14.58 -1.95 -13.80
C ASN A 158 14.12 -0.62 -13.18
N LEU A 159 15.08 0.24 -12.81
CA LEU A 159 14.81 1.56 -12.22
C LEU A 159 14.06 2.49 -13.17
N GLY A 160 14.25 2.37 -14.49
CA GLY A 160 13.59 3.23 -15.47
C GLY A 160 12.08 2.99 -15.51
N LEU A 161 11.66 1.72 -15.57
CA LEU A 161 10.24 1.36 -15.53
C LEU A 161 9.58 1.75 -14.20
N TYR A 162 10.32 1.67 -13.10
CA TYR A 162 9.84 2.14 -11.81
C TYR A 162 9.53 3.64 -11.78
N TRP A 163 10.53 4.45 -12.11
CA TRP A 163 10.36 5.91 -12.11
C TRP A 163 9.28 6.32 -13.10
N LEU A 164 9.17 5.65 -14.26
CA LEU A 164 8.07 5.88 -15.19
C LEU A 164 6.70 5.61 -14.56
N ASN A 165 6.52 4.46 -13.89
CA ASN A 165 5.24 4.15 -13.23
C ASN A 165 4.90 5.16 -12.13
N LEU A 166 5.88 5.57 -11.31
CA LEU A 166 5.65 6.60 -10.29
C LEU A 166 5.35 7.97 -10.89
N LEU A 167 6.05 8.37 -11.95
CA LEU A 167 5.81 9.63 -12.63
C LEU A 167 4.40 9.66 -13.23
N VAL A 168 3.99 8.61 -13.93
CA VAL A 168 2.63 8.52 -14.50
C VAL A 168 1.58 8.53 -13.39
N THR A 169 1.77 7.76 -12.31
CA THR A 169 0.88 7.74 -11.15
C THR A 169 0.77 9.14 -10.53
N GLY A 170 1.91 9.81 -10.33
CA GLY A 170 1.98 11.15 -9.75
C GLY A 170 1.30 12.19 -10.63
N LEU A 171 1.53 12.16 -11.94
CA LEU A 171 0.88 13.07 -12.89
C LEU A 171 -0.65 12.89 -12.88
N LEU A 172 -1.16 11.65 -12.85
CA LEU A 172 -2.59 11.39 -12.77
C LEU A 172 -3.19 11.87 -11.45
N MET A 173 -2.49 11.68 -10.33
CA MET A 173 -2.92 12.19 -9.02
C MET A 173 -2.89 13.71 -8.95
N THR A 174 -1.84 14.35 -9.48
CA THR A 174 -1.78 15.82 -9.59
C THR A 174 -2.90 16.35 -10.47
N LEU A 175 -3.22 15.66 -11.57
CA LEU A 175 -4.38 16.00 -12.40
C LEU A 175 -5.69 15.86 -11.63
N ALA A 176 -5.89 14.79 -10.87
CA ALA A 176 -7.09 14.60 -10.04
C ALA A 176 -7.26 15.74 -9.01
N VAL A 177 -6.17 16.13 -8.34
CA VAL A 177 -6.15 17.28 -7.42
C VAL A 177 -6.47 18.58 -8.16
N ALA A 178 -5.83 18.84 -9.30
CA ALA A 178 -6.03 20.06 -10.07
C ALA A 178 -7.47 20.21 -10.61
N LEU A 179 -8.13 19.09 -10.90
CA LEU A 179 -9.53 19.04 -11.32
C LEU A 179 -10.52 19.19 -10.16
N THR A 180 -10.10 18.97 -8.91
CA THR A 180 -10.98 19.04 -7.74
C THR A 180 -11.13 20.49 -7.28
N ARG A 181 -12.32 21.08 -7.50
CA ARG A 181 -12.66 22.45 -7.11
C ARG A 181 -13.76 22.53 -6.06
N SER A 182 -14.58 21.50 -5.95
CA SER A 182 -15.67 21.41 -4.97
C SER A 182 -15.88 19.97 -4.51
N THR A 183 -16.59 19.81 -3.40
CA THR A 183 -16.94 18.51 -2.82
C THR A 183 -17.76 17.65 -3.79
N ASP A 184 -18.59 18.26 -4.65
CA ASP A 184 -19.37 17.56 -5.68
C ASP A 184 -18.53 16.74 -6.68
N GLN A 185 -17.28 17.16 -6.88
CA GLN A 185 -16.38 16.54 -7.85
C GLN A 185 -15.58 15.37 -7.24
N LEU A 186 -15.59 15.20 -5.91
CA LEU A 186 -14.75 14.23 -5.21
C LEU A 186 -14.96 12.80 -5.68
N ALA A 187 -16.20 12.38 -5.89
CA ALA A 187 -16.48 11.02 -6.36
C ALA A 187 -15.80 10.74 -7.71
N TRP A 188 -15.81 11.71 -8.62
CA TRP A 188 -15.19 11.59 -9.94
C TRP A 188 -13.67 11.68 -9.88
N THR A 189 -13.12 12.60 -9.10
CA THR A 189 -11.67 12.75 -9.00
C THR A 189 -11.03 11.61 -8.22
N LEU A 190 -11.74 11.00 -7.26
CA LEU A 190 -11.33 9.74 -6.62
C LEU A 190 -11.28 8.55 -7.60
N LEU A 191 -12.14 8.49 -8.62
CA LEU A 191 -11.97 7.49 -9.69
C LEU A 191 -10.68 7.70 -10.47
N LEU A 192 -10.26 8.94 -10.69
CA LEU A 192 -8.98 9.20 -11.34
C LEU A 192 -7.81 8.77 -10.44
N VAL A 193 -7.92 8.99 -9.12
CA VAL A 193 -6.96 8.44 -8.14
C VAL A 193 -6.96 6.92 -8.15
N MET A 194 -8.12 6.27 -8.26
CA MET A 194 -8.24 4.83 -8.44
C MET A 194 -7.48 4.36 -9.68
N VAL A 195 -7.70 4.99 -10.84
CA VAL A 195 -6.99 4.65 -12.08
C VAL A 195 -5.48 4.82 -11.90
N ALA A 196 -5.05 5.92 -11.27
CA ALA A 196 -3.64 6.17 -10.95
C ALA A 196 -3.07 5.07 -10.06
N ALA A 197 -3.80 4.64 -9.03
CA ALA A 197 -3.37 3.58 -8.11
C ALA A 197 -3.15 2.24 -8.82
N TRP A 198 -3.82 1.94 -9.93
CA TRP A 198 -3.59 0.71 -10.69
C TRP A 198 -2.40 0.75 -11.64
N VAL A 199 -1.83 1.93 -11.92
CA VAL A 199 -0.68 2.06 -12.83
C VAL A 199 0.52 1.21 -12.38
N PRO A 200 1.01 1.27 -11.12
CA PRO A 200 2.13 0.44 -10.68
C PRO A 200 1.80 -1.05 -10.66
N VAL A 201 0.53 -1.42 -10.44
CA VAL A 201 0.08 -2.83 -10.44
C VAL A 201 0.21 -3.42 -11.84
N VAL A 202 -0.30 -2.73 -12.86
CA VAL A 202 -0.20 -3.17 -14.25
C VAL A 202 1.23 -3.12 -14.75
N GLY A 203 1.99 -2.09 -14.36
CA GLY A 203 3.40 -1.96 -14.71
C GLY A 203 4.27 -3.10 -14.18
N THR A 204 4.03 -3.54 -12.94
CA THR A 204 4.76 -4.66 -12.33
C THR A 204 4.35 -6.02 -12.88
N ALA A 205 3.10 -6.20 -13.31
CA ALA A 205 2.68 -7.44 -13.99
C ALA A 205 3.50 -7.72 -15.26
N ARG A 206 3.87 -6.67 -16.01
CA ARG A 206 4.71 -6.81 -17.22
C ARG A 206 6.14 -7.25 -16.92
N LEU A 207 6.66 -6.93 -15.73
CA LEU A 207 8.02 -7.33 -15.31
C LEU A 207 8.13 -8.83 -15.00
N ARG A 208 7.02 -9.54 -14.84
CA ARG A 208 6.99 -10.98 -14.51
C ARG A 208 6.91 -11.87 -15.75
N ALA A 209 6.61 -11.30 -16.92
CA ALA A 209 6.42 -12.02 -18.17
C ALA A 209 7.69 -12.07 -19.05
N ILE A 210 8.80 -11.48 -18.60
CA ILE A 210 10.11 -11.43 -19.27
C ILE A 210 11.10 -12.17 -18.38
#